data_AF-A0A923I9T5-F1
#
_entry.id   AF-A0A923I9T5-F1
#
_cell.length_a   1.000
_cell.length_b   1.000
_cell.length_c   1.000
_cell.angle_alpha   90.00
_cell.angle_beta   90.00
_cell.angle_gamma   90.00
#
_symmetry.space_group_name_H-M   'P 1'
#
loop_
_entity.id
_entity.type
_entity.pdbx_description
1 polymer ?
#
loop_
_entity_poly.entity_id
_entity_poly.type
_entity_poly.pdbx_seq_one_letter_code
_entity_poly.pdbx_strand_id
1 'polypeptide(L)'
;MKKIDFCEVLSDIDENYIKEAHAPRVKKRPGWVRWGAAAACLAALAVAVGSVLPTWFNRPGALLPGHPDDVILNDPSNDAPPADSKLHISMEDIVFNEISEFADAGRRWYDPDLYDEVTWDKDEIMDYYGKDLTPAYISEGLTPAPGNETAVVITDKRGKIAEDTVWLGFYHAYYKDGSPKLTEEIAAVKGFSIIVSKIGLLNDCIYLLPENEAKTSDIDGTAVTFGYRSMPYGPYAPDTHEPSGHYDMYVAEFERDGIEYQLVAEQLEKEEFVKIVSSVIYGEEATVDK
;
A
#
# COMPACT_ATOMS: atom_id res chain seq x y z
N MET A 1 -36.06 -9.32 -13.34
CA MET A 1 -36.91 -8.35 -12.63
C MET A 1 -37.58 -7.46 -13.67
N LYS A 2 -38.91 -7.31 -13.65
CA LYS A 2 -39.59 -6.44 -14.62
C LYS A 2 -39.39 -4.98 -14.19
N LYS A 3 -39.42 -4.05 -15.16
CA LYS A 3 -39.25 -2.60 -14.92
C LYS A 3 -40.19 -2.05 -13.83
N ILE A 4 -41.36 -2.66 -13.68
CA ILE A 4 -42.38 -2.28 -12.70
C ILE A 4 -41.92 -2.66 -11.29
N ASP A 5 -41.48 -3.90 -11.07
CA ASP A 5 -40.96 -4.38 -9.78
C ASP A 5 -39.76 -3.54 -9.29
N PHE A 6 -38.88 -3.12 -10.20
CA PHE A 6 -37.75 -2.26 -9.86
C PHE A 6 -38.18 -0.86 -9.41
N CYS A 7 -39.18 -0.27 -10.08
CA CYS A 7 -39.70 1.05 -9.71
C CYS A 7 -40.51 1.01 -8.40
N GLU A 8 -41.15 -0.12 -8.09
CA GLU A 8 -41.87 -0.33 -6.83
C GLU A 8 -40.90 -0.38 -5.65
N VAL A 9 -39.81 -1.16 -5.78
CA VAL A 9 -38.72 -1.22 -4.78
C VAL A 9 -38.06 0.15 -4.54
N LEU A 10 -37.90 0.98 -5.57
CA LEU A 10 -37.37 2.34 -5.42
C LEU A 10 -38.39 3.31 -4.82
N SER A 11 -39.69 3.01 -4.93
CA SER A 11 -40.76 3.83 -4.33
C SER A 11 -40.99 3.52 -2.86
N ASP A 12 -40.47 2.39 -2.37
CA ASP A 12 -40.46 1.99 -0.95
C ASP A 12 -39.27 2.59 -0.17
N ILE A 13 -38.45 3.43 -0.80
CA ILE A 13 -37.40 4.18 -0.10
C ILE A 13 -38.07 5.21 0.80
N ASP A 14 -37.81 5.13 2.11
CA ASP A 14 -38.30 6.11 3.08
C ASP A 14 -37.87 7.53 2.66
N GLU A 15 -38.84 8.44 2.54
CA GLU A 15 -38.62 9.84 2.21
C GLU A 15 -37.58 10.53 3.13
N ASN A 16 -37.36 10.01 4.34
CA ASN A 16 -36.34 10.49 5.25
C ASN A 16 -34.93 10.34 4.66
N TYR A 17 -34.61 9.22 4.01
CA TYR A 17 -33.31 9.03 3.35
C TYR A 17 -33.15 9.93 2.13
N ILE A 18 -34.26 10.22 1.42
CA ILE A 18 -34.28 11.18 0.32
C ILE A 18 -34.00 12.61 0.84
N LYS A 19 -34.65 13.00 1.94
CA LYS A 19 -34.45 14.31 2.58
C LYS A 19 -33.04 14.47 3.16
N GLU A 20 -32.48 13.42 3.73
CA GLU A 20 -31.10 13.38 4.23
C GLU A 20 -30.09 13.54 3.09
N ALA A 21 -30.28 12.85 1.96
CA ALA A 21 -29.43 12.99 0.78
C ALA A 21 -29.51 14.40 0.14
N HIS A 22 -30.67 15.07 0.26
CA HIS A 22 -30.86 16.45 -0.21
C HIS A 22 -30.44 17.52 0.80
N ALA A 23 -30.13 17.16 2.04
CA ALA A 23 -29.64 18.12 3.02
C ALA A 23 -28.31 18.71 2.53
N PRO A 24 -28.15 20.05 2.50
CA PRO A 24 -26.92 20.66 2.05
C PRO A 24 -25.78 20.21 2.97
N ARG A 25 -24.81 19.47 2.41
CA ARG A 25 -23.54 19.20 3.09
C ARG A 25 -22.97 20.55 3.55
N VAL A 26 -22.95 20.78 4.85
CA VAL A 26 -22.31 21.97 5.42
C VAL A 26 -20.84 21.88 5.02
N LYS A 27 -20.43 22.69 4.03
CA LYS A 27 -19.02 22.85 3.69
C LYS A 27 -18.30 23.27 4.96
N LYS A 28 -17.51 22.36 5.56
CA LYS A 28 -16.49 22.74 6.53
C LYS A 28 -15.64 23.80 5.85
N ARG A 29 -15.58 25.00 6.43
CA ARG A 29 -14.76 26.09 5.87
C ARG A 29 -13.31 25.61 5.85
N PRO A 30 -12.58 25.75 4.73
CA PRO A 30 -11.17 25.41 4.72
C PRO A 30 -10.44 26.28 5.75
N GLY A 31 -9.59 25.66 6.57
CA GLY A 31 -8.89 26.28 7.70
C GLY A 31 -7.96 27.46 7.33
N TRP A 32 -7.86 27.79 6.05
CA TRP A 32 -7.00 28.83 5.50
C TRP A 32 -7.43 30.26 5.87
N VAL A 33 -8.68 30.50 6.29
CA VAL A 33 -9.13 31.88 6.64
C VAL A 33 -8.50 32.41 7.94
N ARG A 34 -7.72 31.62 8.69
CA ARG A 34 -7.14 32.02 9.99
C ARG A 34 -5.72 32.59 9.95
N TRP A 35 -5.02 32.58 8.81
CA TRP A 35 -3.57 32.78 8.79
C TRP A 35 -3.07 33.96 7.94
N GLY A 36 -3.98 34.82 7.44
CA GLY A 36 -3.61 36.04 6.72
C GLY A 36 -2.78 37.05 7.53
N ALA A 37 -2.68 36.90 8.85
CA ALA A 37 -1.88 37.76 9.73
C ALA A 37 -0.43 37.27 9.96
N ALA A 38 -0.10 36.01 9.65
CA ALA A 38 1.24 35.44 9.94
C ALA A 38 2.24 35.60 8.78
N ALA A 39 1.76 35.80 7.54
CA ALA A 39 2.61 35.87 6.35
C ALA A 39 3.41 37.18 6.23
N ALA A 40 2.99 38.27 6.89
CA ALA A 40 3.68 39.55 6.83
C ALA A 40 5.01 39.57 7.64
N CYS A 41 5.18 38.68 8.61
CA CYS A 41 6.39 38.63 9.44
C CYS A 41 7.52 37.76 8.86
N LEU A 42 7.22 36.78 7.99
CA LEU A 42 8.24 35.93 7.35
C LEU A 42 8.92 36.60 6.16
N ALA A 43 8.23 37.49 5.43
CA ALA A 43 8.82 38.24 4.31
C ALA A 43 9.95 39.19 4.76
N ALA A 44 9.92 39.68 6.00
CA ALA A 44 10.96 40.54 6.55
C ALA A 44 12.27 39.79 6.89
N LEU A 45 12.22 38.47 7.14
CA LEU A 45 13.39 37.65 7.47
C LEU A 45 14.13 37.15 6.22
N ALA A 46 13.44 36.93 5.10
CA ALA A 46 14.05 36.48 3.85
C ALA A 46 14.92 37.55 3.17
N VAL A 47 14.64 38.85 3.38
CA VAL A 47 15.43 39.96 2.80
C VAL A 47 16.77 40.16 3.55
N ALA A 48 16.87 39.74 4.81
CA ALA A 48 18.08 39.89 5.61
C ALA A 48 19.15 38.81 5.36
N VAL A 49 18.76 37.61 4.91
CA VAL A 49 19.70 36.49 4.66
C VAL A 49 20.23 36.48 3.21
N GLY A 50 19.53 37.11 2.26
CA GLY A 50 19.94 37.19 0.85
C GLY A 50 21.12 38.11 0.52
N SER A 51 21.77 38.74 1.51
CA SER A 51 22.84 39.73 1.29
C SER A 51 24.26 39.22 1.56
N VAL A 52 24.45 37.94 1.89
CA VAL A 52 25.78 37.40 2.20
C VAL A 52 26.07 36.11 1.42
N LEU A 53 26.79 36.32 0.31
CA LEU A 53 27.69 35.41 -0.42
C LEU A 53 27.14 34.52 -1.56
N PRO A 54 27.36 34.96 -2.82
CA PRO A 54 27.36 34.13 -4.02
C PRO A 54 28.79 33.82 -4.47
N THR A 55 29.52 32.87 -3.88
CA THR A 55 30.90 32.55 -4.35
C THR A 55 31.42 31.13 -4.07
N TRP A 56 30.57 30.10 -3.96
CA TRP A 56 31.07 28.72 -3.73
C TRP A 56 30.87 27.73 -4.88
N PHE A 57 30.17 28.09 -5.96
CA PHE A 57 29.82 27.15 -7.02
C PHE A 57 30.68 27.16 -8.29
N ASN A 58 31.85 27.83 -8.34
CA ASN A 58 32.70 27.77 -9.54
C ASN A 58 34.20 27.91 -9.25
N ARG A 59 34.96 26.80 -9.28
CA ARG A 59 36.17 26.65 -10.13
C ARG A 59 36.76 25.22 -10.13
N PRO A 60 37.26 24.72 -11.28
CA PRO A 60 37.99 23.45 -11.41
C PRO A 60 39.54 23.61 -11.46
N GLY A 61 40.26 22.57 -10.99
CA GLY A 61 41.50 22.03 -11.58
C GLY A 61 42.91 22.44 -11.08
N ALA A 62 43.71 21.41 -10.71
CA ALA A 62 45.15 21.16 -11.01
C ALA A 62 46.30 21.30 -9.95
N LEU A 63 46.91 20.12 -9.68
CA LEU A 63 48.35 19.70 -9.55
C LEU A 63 49.28 20.02 -8.33
N LEU A 64 49.62 18.94 -7.56
CA LEU A 64 50.91 18.32 -7.06
C LEU A 64 52.19 19.18 -6.75
N PRO A 65 53.27 18.72 -6.02
CA PRO A 65 53.65 17.35 -5.53
C PRO A 65 54.31 17.25 -4.10
N GLY A 66 54.56 16.01 -3.60
CA GLY A 66 55.64 15.71 -2.62
C GLY A 66 55.44 14.54 -1.63
N HIS A 67 56.13 13.41 -1.86
CA HIS A 67 56.39 12.24 -0.96
C HIS A 67 57.64 12.55 -0.05
N PRO A 68 58.04 11.85 1.06
CA PRO A 68 57.88 10.41 1.27
C PRO A 68 57.61 9.78 2.66
N ASP A 69 57.13 8.53 2.53
CA ASP A 69 57.20 7.33 3.39
C ASP A 69 56.48 7.29 4.76
N ASP A 70 55.46 6.43 4.84
CA ASP A 70 55.55 5.25 5.72
C ASP A 70 54.62 4.11 5.24
N VAL A 71 55.21 2.93 5.12
CA VAL A 71 54.61 1.67 4.68
C VAL A 71 54.25 0.85 5.92
N ILE A 72 52.97 0.53 6.15
CA ILE A 72 52.58 -0.66 6.93
C ILE A 72 51.36 -1.34 6.29
N LEU A 73 51.67 -2.41 5.55
CA LEU A 73 51.01 -3.71 5.39
C LEU A 73 49.47 -3.80 5.34
N ASN A 74 48.99 -4.22 4.16
CA ASN A 74 47.70 -4.85 3.93
C ASN A 74 47.53 -6.13 4.78
N ASP A 75 46.38 -6.27 5.42
CA ASP A 75 45.76 -7.57 5.73
C ASP A 75 44.37 -7.59 5.06
N PRO A 76 44.12 -8.42 4.03
CA PRO A 76 42.80 -8.55 3.44
C PRO A 76 41.99 -9.55 4.27
N SER A 77 41.45 -9.09 5.40
CA SER A 77 40.39 -9.82 6.11
C SER A 77 39.08 -9.67 5.32
N ASN A 78 38.91 -10.56 4.35
CA ASN A 78 37.70 -11.33 4.08
C ASN A 78 36.37 -10.83 4.71
N ASP A 79 35.88 -9.65 4.31
CA ASP A 79 34.49 -9.24 4.54
C ASP A 79 33.59 -9.84 3.44
N ALA A 80 33.53 -11.17 3.40
CA ALA A 80 32.37 -11.85 2.83
C ALA A 80 31.28 -11.81 3.90
N PRO A 81 30.08 -11.26 3.62
CA PRO A 81 28.99 -11.27 4.59
C PRO A 81 28.67 -12.73 4.95
N PRO A 82 28.42 -13.05 6.23
CA PRO A 82 28.15 -14.42 6.64
C PRO A 82 26.89 -14.93 5.94
N ALA A 83 26.97 -16.17 5.45
CA ALA A 83 25.98 -16.82 4.61
C ALA A 83 24.62 -17.12 5.29
N ASP A 84 24.41 -16.65 6.52
CA ASP A 84 23.19 -16.86 7.34
C ASP A 84 22.74 -15.55 8.01
N SER A 85 22.83 -14.41 7.31
CA SER A 85 22.39 -13.12 7.86
C SER A 85 20.87 -13.01 7.78
N LYS A 86 20.15 -13.58 8.75
CA LYS A 86 18.69 -13.41 8.85
C LYS A 86 18.34 -11.92 8.89
N LEU A 87 17.38 -11.48 8.06
CA LEU A 87 16.95 -10.08 8.06
C LEU A 87 16.29 -9.74 9.41
N HIS A 88 16.83 -8.74 10.10
CA HIS A 88 16.31 -8.18 11.35
C HIS A 88 15.72 -6.80 11.08
N ILE A 89 14.50 -6.57 11.55
CA ILE A 89 13.75 -5.33 11.31
C ILE A 89 13.31 -4.78 12.65
N SER A 90 13.74 -3.57 12.98
CA SER A 90 13.25 -2.85 14.15
C SER A 90 11.93 -2.16 13.83
N MET A 91 10.92 -2.35 14.69
CA MET A 91 9.66 -1.63 14.57
C MET A 91 9.81 -0.11 14.75
N GLU A 92 10.89 0.36 15.39
CA GLU A 92 11.18 1.80 15.55
C GLU A 92 11.54 2.48 14.21
N ASP A 93 12.01 1.70 13.23
CA ASP A 93 12.39 2.19 11.89
C ASP A 93 11.20 2.19 10.91
N ILE A 94 10.05 1.62 11.33
CA ILE A 94 8.86 1.50 10.49
C ILE A 94 7.89 2.66 10.76
N VAL A 95 7.57 3.41 9.72
CA VAL A 95 6.68 4.57 9.79
C VAL A 95 5.36 4.24 9.09
N PHE A 96 4.26 4.30 9.85
CA PHE A 96 2.91 4.14 9.32
C PHE A 96 2.25 5.49 9.07
N ASN A 97 1.75 5.70 7.85
CA ASN A 97 0.95 6.85 7.46
C ASN A 97 -0.52 6.62 7.80
N GLU A 98 -1.25 7.66 8.18
CA GLU A 98 -2.71 7.55 8.42
C GLU A 98 -3.46 7.49 7.08
N ILE A 99 -4.49 6.65 6.98
CA ILE A 99 -5.34 6.52 5.79
C ILE A 99 -6.71 7.17 6.04
N SER A 100 -7.18 8.01 5.12
CA SER A 100 -8.49 8.70 5.23
C SER A 100 -9.65 7.79 4.90
N GLU A 101 -9.63 7.32 3.66
CA GLU A 101 -10.73 6.70 2.93
C GLU A 101 -10.11 5.78 1.88
N PHE A 102 -10.88 4.81 1.42
CA PHE A 102 -10.60 4.13 0.17
C PHE A 102 -11.53 4.72 -0.89
N ALA A 103 -11.01 4.96 -2.08
CA ALA A 103 -11.90 5.04 -3.23
C ALA A 103 -12.41 3.61 -3.46
N ASP A 104 -13.71 3.36 -3.27
CA ASP A 104 -14.32 2.15 -3.82
C ASP A 104 -14.31 2.29 -5.35
N ALA A 105 -13.20 1.89 -5.97
CA ALA A 105 -13.07 1.93 -7.41
C ALA A 105 -13.59 0.60 -7.96
N GLY A 106 -14.75 0.68 -8.63
CA GLY A 106 -15.24 -0.46 -9.39
C GLY A 106 -14.20 -0.91 -10.41
N ARG A 107 -14.11 -2.23 -10.62
CA ARG A 107 -13.23 -2.83 -11.64
C ARG A 107 -13.36 -2.09 -12.97
N ARG A 108 -12.24 -1.85 -13.63
CA ARG A 108 -12.24 -1.26 -14.97
C ARG A 108 -13.02 -2.17 -15.91
N TRP A 109 -13.99 -1.60 -16.61
CA TRP A 109 -14.72 -2.33 -17.65
C TRP A 109 -13.91 -2.34 -18.95
N TYR A 110 -13.69 -3.55 -19.49
CA TYR A 110 -13.07 -3.75 -20.80
C TYR A 110 -14.13 -4.21 -21.79
N ASP A 111 -14.16 -3.57 -22.96
CA ASP A 111 -15.08 -3.94 -24.04
C ASP A 111 -14.71 -5.32 -24.60
N PRO A 112 -15.61 -6.33 -24.53
CA PRO A 112 -15.34 -7.66 -25.06
C PRO A 112 -15.08 -7.71 -26.57
N ASP A 113 -15.48 -6.69 -27.33
CA ASP A 113 -15.17 -6.60 -28.76
C ASP A 113 -13.72 -6.15 -29.02
N LEU A 114 -13.08 -5.51 -28.03
CA LEU A 114 -11.71 -4.96 -28.12
C LEU A 114 -10.67 -5.75 -27.32
N TYR A 115 -11.12 -6.47 -26.28
CA TYR A 115 -10.25 -7.17 -25.33
C TYR A 115 -10.69 -8.61 -25.10
N ASP A 116 -9.76 -9.46 -24.69
CA ASP A 116 -9.98 -10.84 -24.28
C ASP A 116 -9.55 -11.01 -22.81
N GLU A 117 -10.30 -11.84 -22.07
CA GLU A 117 -9.89 -12.34 -20.75
C GLU A 117 -9.12 -13.65 -20.95
N VAL A 118 -7.88 -13.68 -20.49
CA VAL A 118 -6.99 -14.85 -20.55
C VAL A 118 -6.72 -15.30 -19.12
N THR A 119 -6.92 -16.58 -18.84
CA THR A 119 -6.54 -17.16 -17.54
C THR A 119 -5.13 -17.69 -17.65
N TRP A 120 -4.22 -17.17 -16.82
CA TRP A 120 -2.89 -17.74 -16.62
C TRP A 120 -2.90 -18.75 -15.48
N ASP A 121 -2.16 -19.82 -15.66
CA ASP A 121 -1.78 -20.73 -14.58
C ASP A 121 -0.50 -20.28 -13.84
N LYS A 122 -0.08 -21.07 -12.85
CA LYS A 122 1.09 -20.74 -12.01
C LYS A 122 2.39 -20.64 -12.82
N ASP A 123 2.57 -21.50 -13.82
CA ASP A 123 3.80 -21.51 -14.63
C ASP A 123 3.82 -20.26 -15.53
N GLU A 124 2.69 -19.90 -16.14
CA GLU A 124 2.56 -18.67 -16.95
C GLU A 124 2.75 -17.40 -16.10
N ILE A 125 2.23 -17.36 -14.87
CA ILE A 125 2.48 -16.26 -13.93
C ILE A 125 3.97 -16.15 -13.61
N MET A 126 4.62 -17.27 -13.28
CA MET A 126 6.04 -17.30 -12.93
C MET A 126 6.92 -16.90 -14.12
N ASP A 127 6.60 -17.34 -15.33
CA ASP A 127 7.29 -16.97 -16.56
C ASP A 127 7.16 -15.47 -16.85
N TYR A 128 5.95 -14.91 -16.67
CA TYR A 128 5.71 -13.48 -16.89
C TYR A 128 6.40 -12.61 -15.85
N TYR A 129 6.26 -12.93 -14.56
CA TYR A 129 6.82 -12.14 -13.47
C TYR A 129 8.32 -12.39 -13.25
N GLY A 130 8.81 -13.57 -13.64
CA GLY A 130 10.20 -14.01 -13.45
C GLY A 130 10.47 -14.56 -12.04
N LYS A 131 9.44 -14.75 -11.22
CA LYS A 131 9.54 -15.29 -9.85
C LYS A 131 8.20 -15.82 -9.34
N ASP A 132 8.24 -16.66 -8.30
CA ASP A 132 7.05 -16.99 -7.50
C ASP A 132 6.65 -15.74 -6.69
N LEU A 133 5.37 -15.41 -6.72
CA LEU A 133 4.79 -14.25 -6.03
C LEU A 133 4.29 -14.60 -4.63
N THR A 134 4.34 -15.87 -4.24
CA THR A 134 3.95 -16.34 -2.90
C THR A 134 4.93 -15.81 -1.85
N PRO A 135 4.46 -15.17 -0.76
CA PRO A 135 5.33 -14.76 0.35
C PRO A 135 6.09 -15.95 0.94
N ALA A 136 7.33 -15.71 1.35
CA ALA A 136 8.10 -16.72 2.07
C ALA A 136 7.57 -17.00 3.48
N TYR A 137 6.76 -16.09 4.04
CA TYR A 137 6.14 -16.24 5.34
C TYR A 137 4.63 -15.98 5.27
N ILE A 138 3.87 -16.89 5.89
CA ILE A 138 2.42 -16.79 6.07
C ILE A 138 2.13 -16.94 7.56
N SER A 139 1.39 -15.99 8.12
CA SER A 139 1.00 -15.99 9.54
C SER A 139 0.28 -17.26 9.95
N GLU A 140 0.52 -17.68 11.20
CA GLU A 140 -0.15 -18.85 11.77
C GLU A 140 -1.68 -18.70 11.70
N GLY A 141 -2.35 -19.78 11.27
CA GLY A 141 -3.80 -19.83 11.17
C GLY A 141 -4.38 -19.20 9.90
N LEU A 142 -3.55 -18.66 9.00
CA LEU A 142 -3.98 -18.26 7.66
C LEU A 142 -3.71 -19.38 6.65
N THR A 143 -4.56 -19.46 5.63
CA THR A 143 -4.43 -20.42 4.54
C THR A 143 -4.53 -19.70 3.20
N PRO A 144 -3.82 -20.16 2.15
CA PRO A 144 -3.91 -19.54 0.82
C PRO A 144 -5.30 -19.75 0.21
N ALA A 145 -5.75 -18.77 -0.57
CA ALA A 145 -7.03 -18.87 -1.27
C ALA A 145 -6.94 -19.94 -2.38
N PRO A 146 -8.03 -20.67 -2.66
CA PRO A 146 -8.03 -21.69 -3.71
C PRO A 146 -7.64 -21.18 -5.11
N GLY A 147 -7.81 -19.87 -5.37
CA GLY A 147 -7.49 -19.23 -6.65
C GLY A 147 -6.08 -18.67 -6.77
N ASN A 148 -5.22 -18.77 -5.75
CA ASN A 148 -3.89 -18.15 -5.73
C ASN A 148 -2.94 -18.67 -6.84
N GLU A 149 -3.25 -19.80 -7.47
CA GLU A 149 -2.43 -20.39 -8.55
C GLU A 149 -2.86 -19.92 -9.95
N THR A 150 -3.82 -19.01 -10.05
CA THR A 150 -4.35 -18.51 -11.32
C THR A 150 -4.53 -17.00 -11.30
N ALA A 151 -4.42 -16.38 -12.48
CA ALA A 151 -4.72 -14.96 -12.66
C ALA A 151 -5.54 -14.74 -13.92
N VAL A 152 -6.44 -13.75 -13.89
CA VAL A 152 -7.16 -13.31 -15.09
C VAL A 152 -6.46 -12.05 -15.60
N VAL A 153 -5.93 -12.15 -16.81
CA VAL A 153 -5.20 -11.09 -17.50
C VAL A 153 -6.05 -10.60 -18.66
N ILE A 154 -6.03 -9.29 -18.88
CA ILE A 154 -6.73 -8.66 -20.00
C ILE A 154 -5.74 -8.39 -21.12
N THR A 155 -6.03 -8.85 -22.33
CA THR A 155 -5.23 -8.58 -23.53
C THR A 155 -6.06 -7.90 -24.60
N ASP A 156 -5.44 -7.06 -25.44
CA ASP A 156 -6.09 -6.66 -26.69
C ASP A 156 -6.23 -7.87 -27.65
N LYS A 157 -7.03 -7.73 -28.71
CA LYS A 157 -7.22 -8.80 -29.72
C LYS A 157 -5.94 -9.24 -30.46
N ARG A 158 -4.79 -8.59 -30.20
CA ARG A 158 -3.47 -8.94 -30.77
C ARG A 158 -2.55 -9.60 -29.73
N GLY A 159 -3.04 -9.83 -28.51
CA GLY A 159 -2.29 -10.43 -27.42
C GLY A 159 -1.40 -9.46 -26.63
N LYS A 160 -1.53 -8.14 -26.84
CA LYS A 160 -0.83 -7.17 -25.98
C LYS A 160 -1.56 -7.07 -24.65
N ILE A 161 -0.83 -7.25 -23.55
CA ILE A 161 -1.39 -7.16 -22.20
C ILE A 161 -1.82 -5.71 -21.90
N ALA A 162 -3.04 -5.57 -21.39
CA ALA A 162 -3.68 -4.33 -20.96
C ALA A 162 -3.91 -4.29 -19.44
N GLU A 163 -4.02 -5.45 -18.79
CA GLU A 163 -4.04 -5.64 -17.33
C GLU A 163 -3.41 -6.99 -17.00
N ASP A 164 -2.42 -7.00 -16.12
CA ASP A 164 -1.63 -8.18 -15.71
C ASP A 164 -1.78 -8.52 -14.22
N THR A 165 -2.78 -7.92 -13.57
CA THR A 165 -2.86 -7.90 -12.11
C THR A 165 -3.09 -9.30 -11.52
N VAL A 166 -2.17 -9.73 -10.65
CA VAL A 166 -2.30 -10.98 -9.88
C VAL A 166 -2.80 -10.66 -8.48
N TRP A 167 -3.80 -11.41 -8.03
CA TRP A 167 -4.39 -11.30 -6.69
C TRP A 167 -4.11 -12.57 -5.90
N LEU A 168 -3.43 -12.45 -4.76
CA LEU A 168 -3.18 -13.54 -3.83
C LEU A 168 -3.87 -13.23 -2.49
N GLY A 169 -4.68 -14.15 -1.99
CA GLY A 169 -5.37 -14.02 -0.70
C GLY A 169 -4.89 -15.04 0.31
N PHE A 170 -4.74 -14.64 1.57
CA PHE A 170 -4.36 -15.51 2.69
C PHE A 170 -5.23 -15.18 3.90
N TYR A 171 -6.24 -16.01 4.17
CA TYR A 171 -7.26 -15.73 5.17
C TYR A 171 -7.49 -16.92 6.10
N HIS A 172 -8.10 -16.64 7.26
CA HIS A 172 -8.37 -17.66 8.28
C HIS A 172 -9.29 -18.79 7.78
N ALA A 173 -10.21 -18.49 6.87
CA ALA A 173 -11.11 -19.47 6.26
C ALA A 173 -11.79 -18.92 5.00
N TYR A 174 -12.37 -19.83 4.22
CA TYR A 174 -13.07 -19.52 2.96
C TYR A 174 -14.46 -20.15 2.89
N TYR A 175 -15.40 -19.47 2.24
CA TYR A 175 -16.67 -20.03 1.82
C TYR A 175 -16.47 -21.01 0.65
N LYS A 176 -17.54 -21.73 0.27
CA LYS A 176 -17.48 -22.72 -0.81
C LYS A 176 -17.14 -22.10 -2.17
N ASP A 177 -17.48 -20.84 -2.38
CA ASP A 177 -17.16 -20.09 -3.60
C ASP A 177 -15.73 -19.54 -3.62
N GLY A 178 -14.93 -19.78 -2.57
CA GLY A 178 -13.56 -19.29 -2.46
C GLY A 178 -13.43 -17.87 -1.91
N SER A 179 -14.54 -17.20 -1.58
CA SER A 179 -14.48 -15.88 -0.91
C SER A 179 -14.03 -16.01 0.55
N PRO A 180 -13.27 -15.04 1.09
CA PRO A 180 -12.81 -15.09 2.48
C PRO A 180 -13.99 -15.01 3.45
N LYS A 181 -13.96 -15.83 4.50
CA LYS A 181 -14.97 -15.77 5.57
C LYS A 181 -14.75 -14.56 6.45
N LEU A 182 -15.86 -14.01 6.94
CA LEU A 182 -15.86 -13.00 7.99
C LEU A 182 -15.72 -13.68 9.36
N THR A 183 -15.08 -13.02 10.31
CA THR A 183 -15.09 -13.46 11.71
C THR A 183 -16.47 -13.17 12.33
N GLU A 184 -16.96 -14.05 13.22
CA GLU A 184 -18.31 -13.88 13.79
C GLU A 184 -18.43 -12.64 14.69
N GLU A 185 -17.35 -12.28 15.38
CA GLU A 185 -17.32 -11.16 16.34
C GLU A 185 -17.26 -9.79 15.65
N ILE A 186 -16.43 -9.65 14.61
CA ILE A 186 -16.14 -8.36 13.96
C ILE A 186 -16.90 -8.23 12.63
N ALA A 187 -17.33 -9.35 12.03
CA ALA A 187 -17.93 -9.39 10.70
C ALA A 187 -17.06 -8.76 9.60
N ALA A 188 -15.73 -8.87 9.74
CA ALA A 188 -14.76 -8.48 8.72
C ALA A 188 -13.82 -9.67 8.39
N VAL A 189 -13.06 -9.55 7.30
CA VAL A 189 -12.08 -10.58 6.93
C VAL A 189 -10.89 -10.55 7.89
N LYS A 190 -10.32 -11.73 8.19
CA LYS A 190 -9.09 -11.85 8.99
C LYS A 190 -7.99 -12.51 8.16
N GLY A 191 -6.92 -11.76 7.92
CA GLY A 191 -5.81 -12.18 7.06
C GLY A 191 -5.29 -11.02 6.19
N PHE A 192 -4.72 -11.34 5.04
CA PHE A 192 -4.18 -10.36 4.12
C PHE A 192 -4.34 -10.76 2.66
N SER A 193 -4.18 -9.77 1.77
CA SER A 193 -4.09 -9.95 0.33
C SER A 193 -2.89 -9.24 -0.24
N ILE A 194 -2.45 -9.68 -1.42
CA ILE A 194 -1.39 -9.10 -2.22
C ILE A 194 -1.93 -8.88 -3.62
N ILE A 195 -1.69 -7.70 -4.15
CA ILE A 195 -1.97 -7.34 -5.54
C ILE A 195 -0.64 -6.97 -6.19
N VAL A 196 -0.37 -7.53 -7.36
CA VAL A 196 0.92 -7.41 -8.05
C VAL A 196 0.70 -7.03 -9.52
N SER A 197 1.55 -6.15 -10.08
CA SER A 197 1.50 -5.72 -11.49
C SER A 197 2.87 -5.25 -12.02
N LYS A 198 3.19 -5.53 -13.28
CA LYS A 198 4.33 -4.94 -14.01
C LYS A 198 3.96 -3.71 -14.82
N ILE A 199 2.68 -3.52 -15.15
CA ILE A 199 2.22 -2.39 -15.98
C ILE A 199 1.46 -1.32 -15.19
N GLY A 200 1.49 -1.42 -13.86
CA GLY A 200 0.92 -0.48 -12.90
C GLY A 200 -0.31 -1.04 -12.17
N LEU A 201 -0.44 -0.71 -10.90
CA LEU A 201 -1.62 -1.00 -10.09
C LEU A 201 -2.66 0.12 -10.20
N LEU A 202 -3.94 -0.26 -10.19
CA LEU A 202 -5.02 0.67 -9.89
C LEU A 202 -5.09 0.80 -8.36
N ASN A 203 -4.44 1.83 -7.83
CA ASN A 203 -4.40 2.04 -6.38
C ASN A 203 -5.65 2.79 -5.91
N ASP A 204 -6.34 2.17 -4.95
CA ASP A 204 -7.57 2.70 -4.33
C ASP A 204 -7.32 3.30 -2.93
N CYS A 205 -6.07 3.25 -2.45
CA CYS A 205 -5.65 3.78 -1.14
C CYS A 205 -5.48 5.30 -1.16
N ILE A 206 -6.19 6.01 -0.27
CA ILE A 206 -6.05 7.46 -0.11
C ILE A 206 -5.46 7.78 1.26
N TYR A 207 -4.16 8.05 1.30
CA TYR A 207 -3.44 8.49 2.49
C TYR A 207 -3.84 9.90 2.92
N LEU A 208 -4.02 10.11 4.23
CA LEU A 208 -4.13 11.43 4.83
C LEU A 208 -2.74 12.04 4.92
N LEU A 209 -2.36 12.76 3.86
CA LEU A 209 -1.11 13.48 3.84
C LEU A 209 -1.28 14.81 4.59
N PRO A 210 -0.39 15.16 5.55
CA PRO A 210 -0.16 16.57 5.84
C PRO A 210 0.45 17.23 4.59
N GLU A 211 0.64 18.56 4.62
CA GLU A 211 1.01 19.40 3.47
C GLU A 211 2.24 18.94 2.64
N ASN A 212 3.03 17.94 3.09
CA ASN A 212 4.14 17.32 2.35
C ASN A 212 4.17 15.77 2.56
N GLU A 213 3.71 15.05 1.52
CA GLU A 213 3.99 13.64 1.10
C GLU A 213 3.90 12.46 2.10
N ALA A 214 3.62 11.26 1.57
CA ALA A 214 3.64 10.00 2.35
C ALA A 214 5.08 9.67 2.76
N LYS A 215 5.27 9.16 3.98
CA LYS A 215 6.57 8.72 4.46
C LYS A 215 6.83 7.27 4.06
N THR A 216 8.08 6.97 3.76
CA THR A 216 8.55 5.62 3.46
C THR A 216 9.49 5.11 4.54
N SER A 217 9.51 3.79 4.70
CA SER A 217 10.53 3.04 5.43
C SER A 217 11.40 2.26 4.45
N ASP A 218 12.62 1.89 4.86
CA ASP A 218 13.50 1.03 4.07
C ASP A 218 13.46 -0.39 4.61
N ILE A 219 13.23 -1.36 3.73
CA ILE A 219 13.37 -2.79 4.02
C ILE A 219 14.28 -3.36 2.94
N ASP A 220 15.49 -3.75 3.30
CA ASP A 220 16.46 -4.36 2.38
C ASP A 220 16.68 -3.49 1.11
N GLY A 221 16.84 -2.17 1.29
CA GLY A 221 17.01 -1.21 0.19
C GLY A 221 15.74 -0.93 -0.63
N THR A 222 14.59 -1.51 -0.24
CA THR A 222 13.29 -1.28 -0.85
C THR A 222 12.52 -0.22 -0.06
N ALA A 223 12.17 0.89 -0.71
CA ALA A 223 11.32 1.90 -0.10
C ALA A 223 9.87 1.40 -0.04
N VAL A 224 9.30 1.37 1.17
CA VAL A 224 7.95 0.89 1.43
C VAL A 224 7.11 1.99 2.07
N THR A 225 5.95 2.28 1.48
CA THR A 225 4.93 3.15 2.07
C THR A 225 4.00 2.29 2.91
N PHE A 226 4.04 2.43 4.22
CA PHE A 226 3.10 1.76 5.12
C PHE A 226 1.92 2.68 5.44
N GLY A 227 0.72 2.11 5.48
CA GLY A 227 -0.52 2.77 5.86
C GLY A 227 -1.19 2.06 7.03
N TYR A 228 -1.90 2.83 7.85
CA TYR A 228 -2.69 2.33 8.97
C TYR A 228 -4.05 3.04 9.01
N ARG A 229 -5.09 2.26 9.31
CA ARG A 229 -6.42 2.76 9.64
C ARG A 229 -7.06 1.93 10.74
N SER A 230 -7.69 2.61 11.69
CA SER A 230 -8.63 1.97 12.62
C SER A 230 -9.98 1.87 11.94
N MET A 231 -10.42 0.66 11.63
CA MET A 231 -11.64 0.38 10.88
C MET A 231 -12.81 0.15 11.84
N PRO A 232 -13.88 0.97 11.79
CA PRO A 232 -15.06 0.74 12.59
C PRO A 232 -15.83 -0.49 12.06
N TYR A 233 -16.45 -1.24 12.96
CA TYR A 233 -17.33 -2.36 12.57
C TYR A 233 -18.68 -2.33 13.29
N GLY A 234 -19.65 -2.97 12.65
CA GLY A 234 -21.03 -3.02 13.11
C GLY A 234 -21.30 -4.13 14.15
N PRO A 235 -22.53 -4.21 14.69
CA PRO A 235 -23.66 -3.34 14.38
C PRO A 235 -23.41 -1.89 14.83
N TYR A 236 -23.90 -0.93 14.04
CA TYR A 236 -23.83 0.48 14.39
C TYR A 236 -25.06 0.87 15.20
N ALA A 237 -24.89 1.70 16.22
CA ALA A 237 -26.00 2.22 17.01
C ALA A 237 -26.97 3.02 16.11
N PRO A 238 -28.28 2.69 16.05
CA PRO A 238 -29.19 3.29 15.06
C PRO A 238 -29.31 4.83 15.13
N ASP A 239 -29.22 5.40 16.34
CA ASP A 239 -29.42 6.84 16.53
C ASP A 239 -28.11 7.64 16.48
N THR A 240 -27.02 7.10 17.01
CA THR A 240 -25.73 7.80 17.11
C THR A 240 -24.76 7.44 15.98
N HIS A 241 -25.04 6.35 15.26
CA HIS A 241 -24.14 5.72 14.29
C HIS A 241 -22.76 5.33 14.86
N GLU A 242 -22.65 5.21 16.18
CA GLU A 242 -21.43 4.75 16.83
C GLU A 242 -21.17 3.28 16.50
N PRO A 243 -19.92 2.88 16.20
CA PRO A 243 -19.59 1.50 15.91
C PRO A 243 -19.58 0.63 17.16
N SER A 244 -19.73 -0.69 16.98
CA SER A 244 -19.59 -1.66 18.08
C SER A 244 -18.15 -1.81 18.55
N GLY A 245 -17.19 -1.52 17.68
CA GLY A 245 -15.78 -1.52 17.99
C GLY A 245 -14.94 -1.12 16.78
N HIS A 246 -13.64 -1.31 16.89
CA HIS A 246 -12.70 -1.10 15.80
C HIS A 246 -11.77 -2.30 15.68
N TYR A 247 -11.25 -2.52 14.47
CA TYR A 247 -10.13 -3.42 14.21
C TYR A 247 -9.07 -2.68 13.40
N ASP A 248 -7.85 -3.19 13.45
CA ASP A 248 -6.73 -2.58 12.73
C ASP A 248 -6.65 -3.11 11.29
N MET A 249 -6.42 -2.18 10.38
CA MET A 249 -6.12 -2.45 8.98
C MET A 249 -4.81 -1.77 8.60
N TYR A 250 -3.99 -2.50 7.86
CA TYR A 250 -2.67 -2.06 7.41
C TYR A 250 -2.54 -2.20 5.90
N VAL A 251 -1.80 -1.28 5.30
CA VAL A 251 -1.45 -1.29 3.88
C VAL A 251 0.06 -1.17 3.72
N ALA A 252 0.63 -1.82 2.72
CA ALA A 252 2.01 -1.62 2.31
C ALA A 252 2.09 -1.53 0.79
N GLU A 253 2.75 -0.51 0.28
CA GLU A 253 2.94 -0.29 -1.15
C GLU A 253 4.43 -0.11 -1.44
N PHE A 254 4.94 -0.82 -2.44
CA PHE A 254 6.33 -0.71 -2.88
C PHE A 254 6.50 -1.22 -4.32
N GLU A 255 7.60 -0.82 -4.94
CA GLU A 255 8.06 -1.36 -6.21
C GLU A 255 9.38 -2.10 -6.00
N ARG A 256 9.51 -3.29 -6.59
CA ARG A 256 10.77 -4.04 -6.62
C ARG A 256 10.92 -4.76 -7.96
N ASP A 257 12.07 -4.59 -8.59
CA ASP A 257 12.40 -5.18 -9.90
C ASP A 257 11.41 -4.83 -11.03
N GLY A 258 10.87 -3.61 -11.01
CA GLY A 258 9.86 -3.15 -11.97
C GLY A 258 8.49 -3.82 -11.80
N ILE A 259 8.23 -4.35 -10.61
CA ILE A 259 6.95 -4.94 -10.22
C ILE A 259 6.41 -4.13 -9.04
N GLU A 260 5.19 -3.62 -9.18
CA GLU A 260 4.45 -2.94 -8.12
C GLU A 260 3.70 -3.95 -7.25
N TYR A 261 3.72 -3.71 -5.94
CA TYR A 261 3.03 -4.50 -4.92
C TYR A 261 2.16 -3.60 -4.07
N GLN A 262 0.96 -4.10 -3.77
CA GLN A 262 0.14 -3.60 -2.67
C GLN A 262 -0.27 -4.78 -1.79
N LEU A 263 -0.06 -4.67 -0.49
CA LEU A 263 -0.56 -5.60 0.51
C LEU A 263 -1.58 -4.91 1.38
N VAL A 264 -2.69 -5.58 1.67
CA VAL A 264 -3.71 -5.12 2.60
C VAL A 264 -3.97 -6.21 3.62
N ALA A 265 -3.86 -5.86 4.90
CA ALA A 265 -4.09 -6.76 6.03
C ALA A 265 -5.20 -6.23 6.94
N GLU A 266 -6.03 -7.13 7.43
CA GLU A 266 -7.14 -6.84 8.35
C GLU A 266 -7.13 -7.85 9.51
N GLN A 267 -7.35 -7.34 10.74
CA GLN A 267 -7.38 -8.16 11.95
C GLN A 267 -6.07 -8.95 12.19
N LEU A 268 -4.93 -8.36 11.81
CA LEU A 268 -3.58 -8.85 12.11
C LEU A 268 -2.84 -7.87 13.02
N GLU A 269 -1.93 -8.38 13.83
CA GLU A 269 -1.02 -7.54 14.61
C GLU A 269 -0.06 -6.79 13.68
N LYS A 270 0.38 -5.60 14.09
CA LYS A 270 1.21 -4.71 13.28
C LYS A 270 2.55 -5.35 12.90
N GLU A 271 3.21 -5.98 13.86
CA GLU A 271 4.50 -6.66 13.69
C GLU A 271 4.37 -7.83 12.71
N GLU A 272 3.24 -8.52 12.76
CA GLU A 272 2.94 -9.63 11.88
C GLU A 272 2.79 -9.16 10.43
N PHE A 273 2.14 -8.01 10.22
CA PHE A 273 2.04 -7.40 8.91
C PHE A 273 3.40 -6.97 8.35
N VAL A 274 4.25 -6.33 9.16
CA VAL A 274 5.62 -5.97 8.74
C VAL A 274 6.38 -7.23 8.34
N LYS A 275 6.32 -8.30 9.12
CA LYS A 275 6.99 -9.58 8.83
C LYS A 275 6.54 -10.18 7.49
N ILE A 276 5.23 -10.15 7.18
CA ILE A 276 4.71 -10.58 5.87
C ILE A 276 5.33 -9.76 4.75
N VAL A 277 5.27 -8.42 4.82
CA VAL A 277 5.81 -7.51 3.81
C VAL A 277 7.29 -7.76 3.58
N SER A 278 8.06 -7.89 4.65
CA SER A 278 9.49 -8.18 4.59
C SER A 278 9.80 -9.52 3.94
N SER A 279 8.96 -10.54 4.13
CA SER A 279 9.13 -11.84 3.48
C SER A 279 8.87 -11.82 1.98
N VAL A 280 8.04 -10.89 1.49
CA VAL A 280 7.83 -10.66 0.05
C VAL A 280 9.03 -9.94 -0.55
N ILE A 281 9.61 -9.00 0.19
CA ILE A 281 10.77 -8.22 -0.26
C ILE A 281 12.02 -9.10 -0.25
N TYR A 282 12.38 -9.68 0.90
CA TYR A 282 13.61 -10.42 1.08
C TYR A 282 13.59 -11.83 0.46
N GLY A 283 12.40 -12.44 0.34
CA GLY A 283 12.24 -13.80 -0.16
C GLY A 283 12.48 -14.90 0.88
N GLU A 284 12.73 -14.52 2.15
CA GLU A 284 12.85 -15.44 3.29
C GLU A 284 12.12 -14.85 4.52
N GLU A 285 11.92 -15.66 5.55
CA GLU A 285 11.29 -15.20 6.79
C GLU A 285 12.19 -14.23 7.58
N ALA A 286 11.73 -12.99 7.75
CA ALA A 286 12.38 -11.97 8.56
C ALA A 286 12.08 -12.12 10.06
N THR A 287 12.97 -11.62 10.92
CA THR A 287 12.71 -11.41 12.35
C THR A 287 12.35 -9.94 12.57
N VAL A 288 11.26 -9.68 13.29
CA VAL A 288 10.84 -8.33 13.67
C VAL A 288 11.11 -8.12 15.16
N ASP A 289 11.97 -7.15 15.46
CA ASP A 289 12.37 -6.75 16.80
C ASP A 289 11.50 -5.58 17.28
N LYS A 290 11.14 -5.60 18.57
CA LYS A 290 10.25 -4.62 19.19
C LYS A 290 10.98 -3.39 19.72
#